data_AF-A0A0D0ACP6-F1
#
_entry.id   AF-A0A0D0ACP6-F1
#
_cell.length_a   1.000
_cell.length_b   1.000
_cell.length_c   1.000
_cell.angle_alpha   90.00
_cell.angle_beta   90.00
_cell.angle_gamma   90.00
#
_symmetry.space_group_name_H-M   'P 1'
#
loop_
_entity.id
_entity.type
_entity.pdbx_description
1 polymer ?
#
loop_
_entity_poly.entity_id
_entity_poly.type
_entity_poly.pdbx_seq_one_letter_code
_entity_poly.pdbx_strand_id
1 'polypeptide(L)'
;DVTRDLDSVIGVSDTLPYTSTLSIWPLSPFRETLRKDNHVKSHAYDSQSAEVQVPMHKIPNMPLGKVQQRHVVRIFFPRLYNAQWPVDRLPQDKLALIYDRCFCPMMLEIVPELRDMLPTCSQGPF
;
A
#
# COMPACT_ATOMS: atom_id res chain seq x y z
N ASP A 1 11.34 6.01 37.61
CA ASP A 1 11.10 5.32 36.33
C ASP A 1 10.14 6.12 35.47
N VAL A 2 10.53 6.44 34.24
CA VAL A 2 9.64 7.08 33.26
C VAL A 2 9.18 5.99 32.31
N THR A 3 7.98 5.46 32.55
CA THR A 3 7.28 4.60 31.59
C THR A 3 6.79 5.49 30.46
N ARG A 4 7.41 5.39 29.28
CA ARG A 4 6.91 6.07 28.07
C ARG A 4 5.90 5.13 27.41
N ASP A 5 4.64 5.50 27.46
CA ASP A 5 3.60 4.84 26.67
C ASP A 5 3.84 5.15 25.19
N LEU A 6 4.15 4.11 24.42
CA LEU A 6 4.26 4.18 22.97
C LEU A 6 2.91 3.82 22.36
N ASP A 7 2.10 4.84 22.05
CA ASP A 7 0.76 4.64 21.50
C ASP A 7 0.77 4.07 20.07
N SER A 8 1.90 4.18 19.34
CA SER A 8 2.06 3.64 17.99
C SER A 8 3.53 3.50 17.58
N VAL A 9 3.82 2.47 16.79
CA VAL A 9 5.12 2.26 16.12
C VAL A 9 4.87 2.18 14.62
N ILE A 10 5.65 2.94 13.84
CA ILE A 10 5.59 2.96 12.38
C ILE A 10 6.96 2.51 11.85
N GLY A 11 6.96 1.49 11.01
CA GLY A 11 8.15 1.01 10.31
C GLY A 11 8.01 1.23 8.81
N VAL A 12 9.11 1.59 8.16
CA VAL A 12 9.24 1.66 6.70
C VAL A 12 10.29 0.65 6.29
N SER A 13 9.96 -0.21 5.32
CA SER A 13 10.79 -1.31 4.86
C SER A 13 10.51 -1.55 3.38
N ASP A 14 11.50 -2.03 2.65
CA ASP A 14 11.40 -2.47 1.25
C ASP A 14 10.87 -3.90 1.11
N THR A 15 10.97 -4.68 2.19
CA THR A 15 10.49 -6.04 2.35
C THR A 15 9.33 -6.12 3.36
N LEU A 16 8.71 -7.29 3.49
CA LEU A 16 7.69 -7.58 4.51
C LEU A 16 8.35 -8.32 5.69
N PRO A 17 8.84 -7.63 6.74
CA PRO A 17 9.66 -8.23 7.80
C PRO A 17 8.79 -8.92 8.88
N TYR A 18 7.79 -9.69 8.47
CA TYR A 18 6.84 -10.31 9.38
C TYR A 18 7.10 -11.81 9.50
N THR A 19 7.26 -12.29 10.73
CA THR A 19 7.26 -13.71 11.07
C THR A 19 5.87 -14.22 11.49
N SER A 20 4.89 -13.31 11.59
CA SER A 20 3.48 -13.60 11.90
C SER A 20 2.64 -13.66 10.62
N THR A 21 1.50 -14.34 10.70
CA THR A 21 0.54 -14.42 9.58
C THR A 21 0.08 -13.03 9.12
N LEU A 22 0.21 -12.79 7.81
CA LEU A 22 -0.29 -11.62 7.11
C LEU A 22 -1.60 -11.97 6.41
N SER A 23 -2.70 -11.31 6.77
CA SER A 23 -3.95 -11.37 6.04
C SER A 23 -3.95 -10.30 4.95
N ILE A 24 -4.04 -10.71 3.69
CA ILE A 24 -3.99 -9.83 2.53
C ILE A 24 -5.42 -9.54 2.04
N TRP A 25 -5.71 -8.28 1.70
CA TRP A 25 -6.96 -7.92 1.07
C TRP A 25 -6.85 -7.98 -0.45
N PRO A 26 -7.76 -8.66 -1.15
CA PRO A 26 -7.77 -8.68 -2.61
C PRO A 26 -8.14 -7.33 -3.20
N LEU A 27 -8.98 -6.57 -2.50
CA LEU A 27 -9.29 -5.20 -2.82
C LEU A 27 -9.03 -4.33 -1.59
N SER A 28 -8.08 -3.42 -1.73
CA SER A 28 -7.65 -2.54 -0.64
C SER A 28 -8.80 -1.67 -0.13
N PRO A 29 -9.11 -1.71 1.19
CA PRO A 29 -10.14 -0.85 1.74
C PRO A 29 -9.64 0.60 1.77
N PHE A 30 -10.24 1.48 0.96
CA PHE A 30 -9.89 2.91 0.89
C PHE A 30 -9.95 3.65 2.24
N ARG A 31 -10.69 3.12 3.22
CA ARG A 31 -10.78 3.66 4.58
C ARG A 31 -9.47 3.56 5.34
N GLU A 32 -8.61 2.58 5.02
CA GLU A 32 -7.34 2.32 5.69
C GLU A 32 -6.15 3.04 5.03
N THR A 33 -6.38 3.75 3.92
CA THR A 33 -5.37 4.58 3.25
C THR A 33 -4.86 5.66 4.20
N LEU A 34 -3.54 5.87 4.23
CA LEU A 34 -2.95 6.92 5.05
C LEU A 34 -3.24 8.28 4.41
N ARG A 35 -4.17 9.04 5.01
CA ARG A 35 -4.59 10.37 4.52
C ARG A 35 -4.19 11.51 5.44
N LYS A 36 -3.85 11.20 6.69
CA LYS A 36 -3.51 12.17 7.73
C LYS A 36 -2.02 12.14 8.00
N ASP A 37 -1.50 13.30 8.38
CA ASP A 37 -0.10 13.41 8.77
C ASP A 37 0.20 12.56 10.01
N ASN A 38 1.25 11.77 9.91
CA ASN A 38 1.82 10.97 11.00
C ASN A 38 3.17 11.54 11.47
N HIS A 39 3.56 12.72 10.97
CA HIS A 39 4.83 13.39 11.22
C HIS A 39 6.08 12.61 10.76
N VAL A 40 5.89 11.54 9.98
CA VAL A 40 6.97 10.78 9.35
C VAL A 40 7.14 11.25 7.91
N LYS A 41 8.39 11.47 7.51
CA LYS A 41 8.77 11.81 6.13
C LYS A 41 9.47 10.63 5.48
N SER A 42 9.31 10.51 4.17
CA SER A 42 9.98 9.50 3.35
C SER A 42 10.32 10.07 1.97
N HIS A 43 11.27 9.42 1.32
CA HIS A 43 11.75 9.76 -0.01
C HIS A 43 10.65 9.52 -1.05
N ALA A 44 10.50 10.48 -1.96
CA ALA A 44 9.64 10.44 -3.14
C ALA A 44 10.34 11.09 -4.33
N TYR A 45 9.75 10.99 -5.52
CA TYR A 45 10.31 11.56 -6.75
C TYR A 45 9.31 12.51 -7.36
N ASP A 46 9.72 13.74 -7.64
CA ASP A 46 8.88 14.73 -8.31
C ASP A 46 8.73 14.47 -9.81
N SER A 47 8.00 15.35 -10.50
CA SER A 47 7.79 15.24 -11.95
C SER A 47 9.07 15.36 -12.78
N GLN A 48 10.15 15.90 -12.22
CA GLN A 48 11.47 16.00 -12.84
C GLN A 48 12.37 14.83 -12.44
N SER A 49 11.84 13.83 -11.74
CA SER A 49 12.58 12.69 -11.15
C SER A 49 13.63 13.11 -10.12
N ALA A 50 13.55 14.32 -9.57
CA ALA A 50 14.37 14.73 -8.45
C ALA A 50 13.82 14.10 -7.16
N GLU A 51 14.73 13.62 -6.33
CA GLU A 51 14.41 13.04 -5.04
C GLU A 51 14.03 14.14 -4.03
N VAL A 52 12.89 13.96 -3.37
CA VAL A 52 12.33 14.91 -2.41
C VAL A 52 11.89 14.20 -1.13
N GLN A 53 12.02 14.89 0.01
CA GLN A 53 11.52 14.41 1.30
C GLN A 53 10.13 14.96 1.57
N VAL A 54 9.14 14.07 1.65
CA VAL A 54 7.73 14.47 1.79
C VAL A 54 7.06 13.72 2.94
N PRO A 55 6.05 14.31 3.60
CA PRO A 55 5.24 13.58 4.58
C PRO A 55 4.66 12.31 3.97
N MET A 56 4.68 11.18 4.68
CA MET A 56 4.26 9.89 4.12
C MET A 56 2.83 9.89 3.59
N HIS A 57 1.93 10.62 4.25
CA HIS A 57 0.53 10.76 3.81
C HIS A 57 0.36 11.51 2.49
N LYS A 58 1.43 12.13 1.97
CA LYS A 58 1.47 12.75 0.64
C LYS A 58 1.97 11.80 -0.45
N ILE A 59 2.48 10.63 -0.10
CA ILE A 59 2.92 9.63 -1.06
C ILE A 59 1.73 8.72 -1.37
N PRO A 60 1.38 8.49 -2.66
CA PRO A 60 0.33 7.55 -3.01
C PRO A 60 0.58 6.19 -2.35
N ASN A 61 -0.44 5.68 -1.66
CA ASN A 61 -0.31 4.46 -0.87
C ASN A 61 -1.58 3.60 -0.94
N MET A 62 -1.38 2.30 -0.77
CA MET A 62 -2.42 1.29 -0.83
C MET A 62 -2.29 0.34 0.37
N PRO A 63 -3.35 0.18 1.19
CA PRO A 63 -3.34 -0.81 2.26
C PRO A 63 -3.36 -2.22 1.67
N LEU A 64 -2.33 -3.02 1.96
CA LEU A 64 -2.18 -4.39 1.45
C LEU A 64 -2.91 -5.40 2.34
N GLY A 65 -2.79 -5.24 3.67
CA GLY A 65 -3.27 -6.25 4.58
C GLY A 65 -3.13 -5.88 6.05
N LYS A 66 -3.44 -6.83 6.92
CA LYS A 66 -3.22 -6.75 8.36
C LYS A 66 -2.30 -7.85 8.84
N VAL A 67 -1.37 -7.49 9.70
CA VAL A 67 -0.62 -8.44 10.52
C VAL A 67 -1.29 -8.48 11.89
N GLN A 68 -1.66 -9.68 12.33
CA GLN A 68 -2.43 -9.90 13.55
C GLN A 68 -3.73 -9.04 13.54
N GLN A 69 -4.06 -8.38 14.65
CA GLN A 69 -5.35 -7.66 14.81
C GLN A 69 -5.28 -6.16 14.50
N ARG A 70 -4.11 -5.51 14.60
CA ARG A 70 -4.01 -4.04 14.62
C ARG A 70 -3.06 -3.44 13.59
N HIS A 71 -2.11 -4.19 13.05
CA HIS A 71 -1.05 -3.63 12.21
C HIS A 71 -1.44 -3.62 10.75
N VAL A 72 -1.67 -2.44 10.16
CA VAL A 72 -1.96 -2.29 8.73
C VAL A 72 -0.66 -2.17 7.95
N VAL A 73 -0.46 -3.09 7.00
CA VAL A 73 0.64 -3.06 6.04
C VAL A 73 0.23 -2.21 4.84
N ARG A 74 1.05 -1.23 4.47
CA ARG A 74 0.79 -0.33 3.33
C ARG A 74 1.94 -0.38 2.35
N ILE A 75 1.60 -0.45 1.07
CA ILE A 75 2.53 -0.26 -0.03
C ILE A 75 2.50 1.22 -0.41
N PHE A 76 3.68 1.84 -0.51
CA PHE A 76 3.84 3.22 -0.97
C PHE A 76 4.40 3.22 -2.39
N PHE A 77 4.03 4.23 -3.18
CA PHE A 77 4.48 4.41 -4.56
C PHE A 77 5.23 5.74 -4.73
N PRO A 78 6.52 5.82 -4.29
CA PRO A 78 7.31 7.07 -4.30
C PRO A 78 7.42 7.75 -5.67
N ARG A 79 7.44 6.97 -6.76
CA ARG A 79 7.54 7.46 -8.14
C ARG A 79 6.23 7.92 -8.74
N LEU A 80 5.10 7.68 -8.06
CA LEU A 80 3.80 8.23 -8.43
C LEU A 80 3.49 9.53 -7.67
N TYR A 81 4.43 10.01 -6.86
CA TYR A 81 4.28 11.27 -6.14
C TYR A 81 4.12 12.43 -7.11
N ASN A 82 3.14 13.27 -6.82
CA ASN A 82 2.89 14.49 -7.56
C ASN A 82 2.33 15.52 -6.56
N ALA A 83 3.00 16.66 -6.43
CA ALA A 83 2.64 17.69 -5.45
C ALA A 83 1.23 18.28 -5.69
N GLN A 84 0.72 18.20 -6.91
CA GLN A 84 -0.59 18.68 -7.33
C GLN A 84 -1.70 17.61 -7.23
N TRP A 85 -1.35 16.34 -7.02
CA TRP A 85 -2.33 15.27 -6.95
C TRP A 85 -3.09 15.30 -5.61
N PRO A 86 -4.43 15.16 -5.58
CA PRO A 86 -5.17 14.78 -4.36
C PRO A 86 -4.60 13.50 -3.72
N VAL A 87 -3.71 13.70 -2.77
CA VAL A 87 -2.89 12.72 -2.05
C VAL A 87 -3.65 11.64 -1.28
N ASP A 88 -4.98 11.64 -1.29
CA ASP A 88 -5.76 10.71 -0.49
C ASP A 88 -6.01 9.35 -1.17
N ARG A 89 -5.84 9.23 -2.50
CA ARG A 89 -6.15 7.98 -3.25
C ARG A 89 -5.33 7.79 -4.54
N LEU A 90 -4.90 6.54 -4.77
CA LEU A 90 -4.57 6.05 -6.11
C LEU A 90 -5.83 6.06 -6.99
N PRO A 91 -5.74 6.39 -8.28
CA PRO A 91 -6.91 6.43 -9.14
C PRO A 91 -7.27 4.99 -9.53
N GLN A 92 -8.52 4.80 -9.92
CA GLN A 92 -9.08 3.47 -10.15
C GLN A 92 -8.33 2.69 -11.23
N ASP A 93 -7.84 3.36 -12.27
CA ASP A 93 -7.05 2.78 -13.35
C ASP A 93 -5.73 2.17 -12.84
N LYS A 94 -5.03 2.84 -11.93
CA LYS A 94 -3.79 2.31 -11.33
C LYS A 94 -4.08 1.16 -10.39
N LEU A 95 -5.19 1.20 -9.64
CA LEU A 95 -5.60 0.09 -8.79
C LEU A 95 -5.95 -1.15 -9.60
N ALA A 96 -6.68 -0.98 -10.71
CA ALA A 96 -6.96 -2.08 -11.65
C ALA A 96 -5.67 -2.67 -12.22
N LEU A 97 -4.71 -1.82 -12.62
CA LEU A 97 -3.40 -2.29 -13.09
C LEU A 97 -2.62 -3.06 -12.02
N ILE A 98 -2.61 -2.59 -10.78
CA ILE A 98 -1.96 -3.28 -9.66
C ILE A 98 -2.65 -4.63 -9.39
N TYR A 99 -3.99 -4.65 -9.43
CA TYR A 99 -4.76 -5.85 -9.23
C TYR A 99 -4.45 -6.89 -10.31
N ASP A 100 -4.66 -6.53 -11.59
CA ASP A 100 -4.55 -7.45 -12.72
C ASP A 100 -3.10 -7.91 -12.98
N ARG A 101 -2.12 -7.01 -12.84
CA ARG A 101 -0.73 -7.31 -13.23
C ARG A 101 0.16 -7.77 -12.09
N CYS A 102 -0.19 -7.48 -10.84
CA CYS A 102 0.66 -7.80 -9.69
C CYS A 102 -0.06 -8.73 -8.71
N PHE A 103 -1.22 -8.32 -8.19
CA PHE A 103 -1.90 -9.07 -7.14
C PHE A 103 -2.39 -10.43 -7.62
N CYS A 104 -3.13 -10.43 -8.72
CA CYS A 104 -3.72 -11.63 -9.31
C CYS A 104 -2.66 -12.70 -9.62
N PRO A 105 -1.60 -12.40 -10.41
CA PRO A 105 -0.57 -13.40 -10.73
C PRO A 105 0.14 -13.92 -9.48
N MET A 106 0.47 -13.03 -8.54
CA MET A 106 1.11 -13.41 -7.27
C MET A 106 0.24 -14.36 -6.45
N MET A 107 -1.07 -14.08 -6.33
CA MET A 107 -1.97 -14.96 -5.59
C MET A 107 -2.13 -16.33 -6.26
N LEU A 108 -2.14 -16.40 -7.59
CA LEU A 108 -2.23 -17.67 -8.32
C LEU A 108 -0.93 -18.48 -8.27
N GLU A 109 0.21 -17.83 -8.08
CA GLU A 109 1.49 -18.49 -7.84
C GLU A 109 1.52 -19.12 -6.43
N ILE A 110 0.99 -18.42 -5.43
CA ILE A 110 1.01 -18.89 -4.02
C ILE A 110 -0.14 -19.87 -3.73
N VAL A 111 -1.34 -19.60 -4.23
CA VAL A 111 -2.57 -20.37 -4.00
C VAL A 111 -3.32 -20.56 -5.33
N PRO A 112 -2.90 -21.53 -6.15
CA PRO A 112 -3.47 -21.76 -7.49
C PRO A 112 -4.99 -22.00 -7.48
N GLU A 113 -5.54 -22.52 -6.39
CA GLU A 113 -6.96 -22.81 -6.19
C GLU A 113 -7.84 -21.55 -6.21
N LEU A 114 -7.25 -20.37 -6.01
CA LEU A 114 -7.99 -19.09 -6.06
C LEU A 114 -8.37 -18.66 -7.48
N ARG A 115 -7.94 -19.37 -8.52
CA ARG A 115 -8.21 -19.03 -9.93
C ARG A 115 -9.67 -18.75 -10.24
N ASP A 116 -10.57 -19.56 -9.71
CA ASP A 116 -12.00 -19.45 -9.97
C ASP A 116 -12.72 -18.57 -8.93
N MET A 117 -12.01 -18.12 -7.89
CA MET A 117 -12.57 -17.33 -6.78
C MET A 117 -12.21 -15.84 -6.87
N LEU A 118 -11.09 -15.50 -7.50
CA LEU A 118 -10.70 -14.11 -7.72
C LEU A 118 -11.58 -13.50 -8.82
N PRO A 119 -12.13 -12.28 -8.63
CA PRO A 119 -12.73 -11.56 -9.75
C PRO A 119 -11.69 -11.47 -10.85
N THR A 120 -12.02 -12.02 -12.01
CA THR A 120 -11.07 -12.38 -13.07
C THR A 120 -10.07 -11.26 -13.35
N CYS A 121 -8.78 -11.61 -13.34
CA CYS A 121 -7.72 -10.77 -13.89
C CYS A 121 -8.09 -10.55 -15.36
N SER A 122 -8.51 -9.34 -15.72
CA SER A 122 -9.41 -9.15 -16.85
C SER A 122 -8.91 -9.78 -18.16
N GLN A 123 -9.75 -10.62 -18.77
CA GLN A 123 -9.84 -10.73 -20.23
C GLN A 123 -10.40 -9.38 -20.74
N GLY A 124 -9.54 -8.38 -20.94
CA GLY A 124 -9.84 -7.15 -21.68
C GLY A 124 -10.68 -6.08 -20.95
N PRO A 125 -10.60 -4.80 -21.39
CA PRO A 125 -10.77 -3.63 -20.53
C PRO A 125 -12.22 -3.20 -20.33
N PHE A 126 -12.48 -2.59 -19.16
CA PHE A 126 -13.58 -1.64 -18.96
C PHE A 126 -13.23 -0.28 -19.57
#